data_AF-A0A2T5LHX1-F1
#
_entry.id   AF-A0A2T5LHX1-F1
#
_cell.length_a   1.000
_cell.length_b   1.000
_cell.length_c   1.000
_cell.angle_alpha   90.00
_cell.angle_beta   90.00
_cell.angle_gamma   90.00
#
_symmetry.space_group_name_H-M   'P 1'
#
loop_
_entity.id
_entity.type
_entity.pdbx_description
1 polymer ?
#
loop_
_entity_poly.entity_id
_entity_poly.type
_entity_poly.pdbx_seq_one_letter_code
_entity_poly.pdbx_strand_id
1 'polypeptide(L)'
;MMRPNRSNRAALCLTYLFFLWLGSAGSAKAMDLSQERCNVFMGAVCITLPVNASVTFEVPVDVARYTFNQNNRVLLRAYLQSQEDKINAPQSFDEKVEGFRVKGYKSAPDGHPRIDIILVPDVKSNGVVHVYAGVNDAERGEVARALAGMRPCRRVSPEDLSCPLQSTLGPDIVKWLEKP
;
A
#
# COMPACT_ATOMS: atom_id res chain seq x y z
N MET A 1 32.97 -72.58 35.35
CA MET A 1 32.89 -71.10 35.42
C MET A 1 33.74 -70.52 34.31
N MET A 2 33.13 -70.10 33.22
CA MET A 2 33.79 -69.45 32.08
C MET A 2 32.97 -68.23 31.71
N ARG A 3 33.59 -67.05 31.72
CA ARG A 3 33.10 -65.87 31.01
C ARG A 3 34.30 -65.21 30.33
N PRO A 4 34.28 -65.14 28.99
CA PRO A 4 35.15 -64.23 28.27
C PRO A 4 34.36 -63.07 27.63
N ASN A 5 35.10 -61.98 27.49
CA ASN A 5 35.23 -61.11 26.32
C ASN A 5 34.41 -59.81 26.15
N ARG A 6 35.18 -58.81 25.72
CA ARG A 6 34.84 -57.48 25.20
C ARG A 6 33.95 -57.56 23.95
N SER A 7 33.14 -56.52 23.75
CA SER A 7 33.19 -55.60 22.59
C SER A 7 31.81 -55.22 22.03
N ASN A 8 31.73 -53.95 21.63
CA ASN A 8 30.88 -53.34 20.60
C ASN A 8 29.44 -52.84 20.90
N ARG A 9 29.36 -51.49 20.92
CA ARG A 9 28.61 -50.61 20.01
C ARG A 9 27.07 -50.55 20.04
N ALA A 10 26.62 -49.30 19.81
CA ALA A 10 25.34 -48.83 19.29
C ALA A 10 24.20 -48.77 20.33
N ALA A 11 23.86 -47.57 20.81
CA ALA A 11 22.91 -46.63 20.20
C ALA A 11 21.46 -47.01 20.52
N LEU A 12 20.73 -46.11 21.20
CA LEU A 12 19.27 -45.89 21.13
C LEU A 12 18.92 -44.79 22.15
N CYS A 13 18.62 -43.60 21.64
CA CYS A 13 17.28 -42.99 21.60
C CYS A 13 16.88 -42.33 22.92
N LEU A 14 17.13 -41.03 23.06
CA LEU A 14 16.13 -39.96 22.82
C LEU A 14 14.86 -40.12 23.64
N THR A 15 14.75 -39.34 24.72
CA THR A 15 13.49 -38.82 25.25
C THR A 15 13.73 -37.41 25.77
N TYR A 16 14.11 -36.51 24.86
CA TYR A 16 13.95 -35.08 25.08
C TYR A 16 12.49 -34.76 24.82
N LEU A 17 11.73 -34.50 25.89
CA LEU A 17 10.40 -33.91 25.85
C LEU A 17 10.53 -32.47 25.32
N PHE A 18 10.67 -32.36 23.99
CA PHE A 18 10.48 -31.11 23.27
C PHE A 18 9.00 -30.79 23.37
N PHE A 19 8.66 -29.84 24.23
CA PHE A 19 7.38 -29.15 24.25
C PHE A 19 7.14 -28.59 22.83
N LEU A 20 6.33 -29.31 22.05
CA LEU A 20 5.71 -28.83 20.83
C LEU A 20 4.68 -27.77 21.22
N TRP A 21 5.17 -26.57 21.50
CA TRP A 21 4.36 -25.37 21.43
C TRP A 21 4.07 -25.15 19.94
N LEU A 22 3.00 -25.77 19.43
CA LEU A 22 2.34 -25.33 18.20
C LEU A 22 1.77 -23.94 18.50
N GLY A 23 2.63 -22.93 18.49
CA GLY A 23 2.24 -21.55 18.38
C GLY A 23 1.41 -21.45 17.11
N SER A 24 0.11 -21.26 17.29
CA SER A 24 -0.80 -20.95 16.20
C SER A 24 -0.23 -19.72 15.51
N ALA A 25 0.32 -19.90 14.31
CA ALA A 25 0.53 -18.79 13.40
C ALA A 25 -0.87 -18.27 13.06
N GLY A 26 -1.40 -17.40 13.93
CA GLY A 26 -2.59 -16.65 13.65
C GLY A 26 -2.29 -15.88 12.38
N SER A 27 -2.90 -16.30 11.27
CA SER A 27 -2.97 -15.48 10.07
C SER A 27 -3.56 -14.15 10.51
N ALA A 28 -2.71 -13.16 10.74
CA ALA A 28 -3.15 -11.80 10.95
C ALA A 28 -3.99 -11.46 9.72
N LYS A 29 -5.31 -11.41 9.88
CA LYS A 29 -6.19 -10.95 8.81
C LYS A 29 -5.65 -9.60 8.38
N ALA A 30 -5.38 -9.47 7.09
CA ALA A 30 -4.96 -8.19 6.55
C ALA A 30 -5.98 -7.14 6.98
N MET A 31 -5.53 -6.13 7.72
CA MET A 31 -6.39 -5.06 8.22
C MET A 31 -6.98 -4.30 7.03
N ASP A 32 -8.29 -4.09 7.02
CA ASP A 32 -8.95 -3.30 6.00
C ASP A 32 -8.68 -1.81 6.26
N LEU A 33 -7.67 -1.27 5.59
CA LEU A 33 -7.27 0.13 5.75
C LEU A 33 -8.35 1.12 5.32
N SER A 34 -9.37 0.69 4.58
CA SER A 34 -10.50 1.54 4.18
C SER A 34 -11.34 2.00 5.37
N GLN A 35 -11.27 1.30 6.51
CA GLN A 35 -12.02 1.60 7.74
C GLN A 35 -11.23 2.41 8.77
N GLU A 36 -9.93 2.57 8.55
CA GLU A 36 -8.99 3.14 9.53
C GLU A 36 -8.75 4.63 9.33
N ARG A 37 -8.43 5.38 10.39
CA ARG A 37 -8.19 6.83 10.25
C ARG A 37 -6.96 7.13 9.37
N CYS A 38 -7.01 8.22 8.62
CA CYS A 38 -5.84 8.72 7.88
C CYS A 38 -4.72 9.14 8.83
N ASN A 39 -3.48 8.90 8.40
CA ASN A 39 -2.28 9.30 9.15
C ASN A 39 -1.23 10.03 8.28
N VAL A 40 -1.40 10.05 6.95
CA VAL A 40 -0.57 10.86 6.05
C VAL A 40 -1.47 11.68 5.12
N PHE A 41 -1.13 12.95 4.94
CA PHE A 41 -1.89 13.91 4.16
C PHE A 41 -1.02 14.47 3.03
N MET A 42 -1.61 14.59 1.85
CA MET A 42 -1.01 15.03 0.60
C MET A 42 -1.96 16.05 -0.04
N GLY A 43 -1.87 17.30 0.40
CA GLY A 43 -2.88 18.31 0.04
C GLY A 43 -4.26 17.91 0.56
N ALA A 44 -5.27 17.94 -0.31
CA ALA A 44 -6.64 17.53 0.02
C ALA A 44 -6.92 16.03 -0.19
N VAL A 45 -5.88 15.18 -0.16
CA VAL A 45 -5.99 13.72 -0.20
C VAL A 45 -5.23 13.15 0.99
N CYS A 46 -5.76 12.13 1.65
CA CYS A 46 -5.05 11.42 2.71
C CYS A 46 -4.99 9.92 2.45
N ILE A 47 -4.07 9.24 3.13
CA ILE A 47 -3.91 7.80 3.08
C ILE A 47 -3.67 7.26 4.50
N THR A 48 -4.18 6.06 4.76
CA THR A 48 -3.82 5.30 5.95
C THR A 48 -2.67 4.36 5.62
N LEU A 49 -1.57 4.45 6.37
CA LEU A 49 -0.45 3.52 6.22
C LEU A 49 -0.66 2.21 6.98
N PRO A 50 -0.28 1.06 6.39
CA PRO A 50 -0.25 -0.20 7.10
C PRO A 50 0.82 -0.19 8.21
N VAL A 51 0.70 -1.14 9.14
CA VAL A 51 1.73 -1.38 10.17
C VAL A 51 3.08 -1.67 9.50
N ASN A 52 4.15 -1.13 10.06
CA ASN A 52 5.53 -1.20 9.53
C ASN A 52 5.75 -0.50 8.19
N ALA A 53 4.81 0.34 7.74
CA ALA A 53 5.09 1.29 6.68
C ALA A 53 5.62 2.62 7.25
N SER A 54 6.41 3.31 6.43
CA SER A 54 6.93 4.64 6.71
C SER A 54 6.74 5.53 5.49
N VAL A 55 6.80 6.83 5.69
CA VAL A 55 6.78 7.81 4.60
C VAL A 55 8.01 8.70 4.68
N THR A 56 8.65 8.90 3.55
CA THR A 56 9.65 9.95 3.35
C THR A 56 9.00 11.07 2.57
N PHE A 57 9.14 12.30 3.06
CA PHE A 57 8.61 13.50 2.41
C PHE A 57 9.76 14.40 1.99
N GLU A 58 9.74 14.82 0.73
CA GLU A 58 10.75 15.69 0.14
C GLU A 58 10.05 16.75 -0.72
N VAL A 59 10.59 17.96 -0.74
CA VAL A 59 10.08 19.03 -1.61
C VAL A 59 11.17 19.46 -2.57
N PRO A 60 11.37 18.70 -3.68
CA PRO A 60 12.07 19.22 -4.85
C PRO A 60 11.41 20.51 -5.36
N VAL A 61 12.13 21.26 -6.20
CA VAL A 61 11.58 22.47 -6.83
C VAL A 61 10.26 22.14 -7.54
N ASP A 62 9.20 22.85 -7.15
CA ASP A 62 7.82 22.80 -7.70
C ASP A 62 7.00 21.51 -7.48
N VAL A 63 7.53 20.51 -6.77
CA VAL A 63 6.80 19.25 -6.50
C VAL A 63 7.01 18.80 -5.06
N ALA A 64 5.92 18.46 -4.37
CA ALA A 64 5.97 17.75 -3.10
C ALA A 64 5.93 16.24 -3.35
N ARG A 65 6.98 15.52 -2.97
CA ARG A 65 7.16 14.08 -3.19
C ARG A 65 7.01 13.30 -1.89
N TYR A 66 6.20 12.25 -1.95
CA TYR A 66 5.99 11.29 -0.86
C TYR A 66 6.45 9.92 -1.35
N THR A 67 7.36 9.28 -0.62
CA THR A 67 7.78 7.91 -0.88
C THR A 67 7.33 7.05 0.29
N PHE A 68 6.42 6.12 0.02
CA PHE A 68 5.89 5.20 1.02
C PHE A 68 6.69 3.91 0.96
N ASN A 69 7.27 3.53 2.09
CA ASN A 69 8.12 2.36 2.20
C ASN A 69 7.47 1.33 3.11
N GLN A 70 7.58 0.05 2.77
CA GLN A 70 7.21 -1.07 3.61
C GLN A 70 8.34 -2.10 3.58
N ASN A 71 8.77 -2.60 4.75
CA ASN A 71 9.84 -3.60 4.85
C ASN A 71 11.13 -3.20 4.08
N ASN A 72 11.55 -1.93 4.17
CA ASN A 72 12.71 -1.35 3.47
C ASN A 72 12.62 -1.36 1.93
N ARG A 73 11.41 -1.43 1.36
CA ARG A 73 11.15 -1.32 -0.07
C ARG A 73 10.15 -0.23 -0.34
N VAL A 74 10.22 0.38 -1.52
CA VAL A 74 9.22 1.38 -1.93
C VAL A 74 7.96 0.66 -2.34
N LEU A 75 6.85 0.97 -1.66
CA LEU A 75 5.53 0.44 -1.94
C LEU A 75 4.81 1.26 -3.02
N LEU A 76 4.77 2.57 -2.82
CA LEU A 76 4.21 3.52 -3.78
C LEU A 76 4.86 4.88 -3.58
N ARG A 77 4.75 5.76 -4.57
CA ARG A 77 5.10 7.17 -4.41
C ARG A 77 3.91 8.04 -4.79
N ALA A 78 3.86 9.22 -4.23
CA ALA A 78 2.88 10.22 -4.61
C ALA A 78 3.56 11.57 -4.82
N TYR A 79 2.97 12.35 -5.73
CA TYR A 79 3.41 13.69 -6.08
C TYR A 79 2.23 14.63 -5.90
N LEU A 80 2.45 15.72 -5.19
CA LEU A 80 1.55 16.86 -5.15
C LEU A 80 2.17 17.98 -6.00
N GLN A 81 1.42 18.38 -7.03
CA GLN A 81 1.91 19.29 -8.07
C GLN A 81 0.79 20.17 -8.61
N SER A 82 1.13 21.19 -9.40
CA SER A 82 0.17 22.18 -9.90
C SER A 82 -0.66 21.70 -11.10
N GLN A 83 -0.19 20.67 -11.81
CA GLN A 83 -0.81 20.18 -13.04
C GLN A 83 -0.84 18.65 -13.10
N GLU A 84 -1.73 18.11 -13.92
CA GLU A 84 -1.83 16.67 -14.17
C GLU A 84 -0.69 16.17 -15.06
N ASP A 85 -0.13 15.02 -14.70
CA ASP A 85 0.83 14.33 -15.56
C ASP A 85 0.14 13.72 -16.77
N LYS A 86 0.76 13.86 -17.94
CA LYS A 86 0.31 13.17 -19.15
C LYS A 86 0.78 11.72 -19.12
N ILE A 87 -0.13 10.80 -18.86
CA ILE A 87 0.15 9.36 -18.90
C ILE A 87 -0.06 8.84 -20.33
N ASN A 88 0.98 8.22 -20.90
CA ASN A 88 0.93 7.60 -22.22
C ASN A 88 0.35 6.18 -22.13
N ALA A 89 -0.87 6.06 -21.62
CA ALA A 89 -1.60 4.80 -21.55
C ALA A 89 -3.12 5.08 -21.61
N PRO A 90 -3.94 4.11 -22.06
CA PRO A 90 -5.39 4.25 -21.99
C PRO A 90 -5.86 4.41 -20.55
N GLN A 91 -6.72 5.41 -20.32
CA GLN A 91 -7.42 5.56 -19.04
C GLN A 91 -8.40 4.40 -18.88
N SER A 92 -8.33 3.68 -17.76
CA SER A 92 -9.17 2.50 -17.50
C SER A 92 -9.94 2.57 -16.18
N PHE A 93 -9.78 3.67 -15.44
CA PHE A 93 -10.56 4.03 -14.26
C PHE A 93 -10.91 5.51 -14.32
N ASP A 94 -12.16 5.86 -14.05
CA ASP A 94 -12.63 7.23 -14.15
C ASP A 94 -13.83 7.51 -13.23
N GLU A 95 -13.54 7.88 -12.00
CA GLU A 95 -14.55 8.05 -10.95
C GLU A 95 -14.69 9.51 -10.54
N LYS A 96 -15.92 9.95 -10.32
CA LYS A 96 -16.20 11.25 -9.70
C LYS A 96 -16.50 11.02 -8.22
N VAL A 97 -15.68 11.59 -7.36
CA VAL A 97 -15.86 11.60 -5.92
C VAL A 97 -16.01 13.04 -5.44
N GLU A 98 -16.44 13.24 -4.19
CA GLU A 98 -16.65 14.59 -3.66
C GLU A 98 -15.38 15.45 -3.80
N GLY A 99 -15.46 16.51 -4.59
CA GLY A 99 -14.38 17.47 -4.81
C GLY A 99 -13.27 17.04 -5.76
N PHE A 100 -13.33 15.83 -6.36
CA PHE A 100 -12.27 15.32 -7.25
C PHE A 100 -12.81 14.50 -8.42
N ARG A 101 -12.08 14.57 -9.55
CA ARG A 101 -12.11 13.54 -10.59
C ARG A 101 -10.89 12.64 -10.40
N VAL A 102 -11.10 11.33 -10.32
CA VAL A 102 -10.03 10.35 -10.16
C VAL A 102 -9.88 9.55 -11.43
N LYS A 103 -8.68 9.60 -12.01
CA LYS A 103 -8.31 8.88 -13.23
C LYS A 103 -7.30 7.80 -12.87
N GLY A 104 -7.45 6.61 -13.44
CA GLY A 104 -6.48 5.54 -13.25
C GLY A 104 -6.04 4.92 -14.57
N TYR A 105 -4.77 4.57 -14.62
CA TYR A 105 -4.08 4.02 -15.77
C TYR A 105 -3.32 2.76 -15.35
N LYS A 106 -3.39 1.73 -16.19
CA LYS A 106 -2.52 0.56 -16.10
C LYS A 106 -1.60 0.59 -17.30
N SER A 107 -0.30 0.48 -17.05
CA SER A 107 0.72 0.50 -18.10
C SER A 107 1.83 -0.49 -17.80
N ALA A 108 2.72 -0.71 -18.77
CA ALA A 108 3.91 -1.50 -18.58
C ALA A 108 5.11 -0.85 -19.30
N PRO A 109 5.51 0.38 -18.90
CA PRO A 109 6.69 1.02 -19.48
C PRO A 109 7.90 0.11 -19.30
N ASP A 110 8.65 -0.09 -20.38
CA ASP A 110 9.85 -0.95 -20.41
C ASP A 110 9.60 -2.39 -19.93
N GLY A 111 8.36 -2.88 -20.06
CA GLY A 111 7.96 -4.22 -19.62
C GLY A 111 7.68 -4.36 -18.12
N HIS A 112 7.71 -3.27 -17.35
CA HIS A 112 7.45 -3.28 -15.91
C HIS A 112 6.03 -2.78 -15.62
N PRO A 113 5.12 -3.64 -15.10
CA PRO A 113 3.77 -3.22 -14.78
C PRO A 113 3.74 -2.05 -13.80
N ARG A 114 2.92 -1.06 -14.12
CA ARG A 114 2.78 0.20 -13.40
C ARG A 114 1.32 0.59 -13.32
N ILE A 115 0.96 1.16 -12.18
CA ILE A 115 -0.33 1.80 -11.93
C ILE A 115 -0.07 3.29 -11.68
N ASP A 116 -0.87 4.13 -12.32
CA ASP A 116 -0.91 5.57 -12.09
C ASP A 116 -2.34 5.96 -11.72
N ILE A 117 -2.50 6.73 -10.66
CA ILE A 117 -3.79 7.26 -10.20
C ILE A 117 -3.63 8.77 -10.01
N ILE A 118 -4.44 9.53 -10.73
CA ILE A 118 -4.41 10.99 -10.72
C ILE A 118 -5.71 11.50 -10.11
N LEU A 119 -5.60 12.24 -9.02
CA LEU A 119 -6.71 12.91 -8.36
C LEU A 119 -6.65 14.40 -8.73
N VAL A 120 -7.58 14.81 -9.59
CA VAL A 120 -7.70 16.19 -10.05
C VAL A 120 -8.78 16.88 -9.21
N PRO A 121 -8.43 17.89 -8.40
CA PRO A 121 -9.42 18.58 -7.58
C PRO A 121 -10.30 19.49 -8.42
N ASP A 122 -11.56 19.66 -8.00
CA ASP A 122 -12.47 20.66 -8.58
C ASP A 122 -11.98 22.09 -8.30
N VAL A 123 -11.28 22.27 -7.19
CA VAL A 123 -10.67 23.54 -6.78
C VAL A 123 -9.17 23.47 -7.04
N LYS A 124 -8.69 24.26 -8.02
CA LYS A 124 -7.28 24.24 -8.47
C LYS A 124 -6.25 24.47 -7.35
N SER A 125 -6.59 25.23 -6.30
CA SER A 125 -5.67 25.51 -5.19
C SER A 125 -5.33 24.29 -4.32
N ASN A 126 -6.04 23.17 -4.47
CA ASN A 126 -5.75 21.94 -3.72
C ASN A 126 -4.59 21.11 -4.32
N GLY A 127 -4.11 21.47 -5.52
CA GLY A 127 -3.07 20.73 -6.24
C GLY A 127 -3.55 19.37 -6.77
N VAL A 128 -2.89 18.90 -7.82
CA VAL A 128 -3.12 17.55 -8.38
C VAL A 128 -2.26 16.56 -7.59
N VAL A 129 -2.89 15.47 -7.15
CA VAL A 129 -2.17 14.34 -6.53
C VAL A 129 -2.02 13.25 -7.57
N HIS A 130 -0.78 12.89 -7.88
CA HIS A 130 -0.46 11.74 -8.72
C HIS A 130 0.19 10.66 -7.86
N VAL A 131 -0.49 9.53 -7.70
CA VAL A 131 0.03 8.33 -7.05
C VAL A 131 0.51 7.35 -8.10
N TYR A 132 1.70 6.80 -7.93
CA TYR A 132 2.21 5.74 -8.78
C TYR A 132 2.78 4.58 -7.98
N ALA A 133 2.61 3.37 -8.51
CA ALA A 133 3.18 2.14 -7.97
C ALA A 133 3.67 1.23 -9.09
N GLY A 134 4.82 0.59 -8.89
CA GLY A 134 5.18 -0.60 -9.66
C GLY A 134 4.38 -1.77 -9.10
N VAL A 135 3.77 -2.59 -9.97
CA VAL A 135 2.83 -3.62 -9.53
C VAL A 135 3.17 -4.95 -10.17
N ASN A 136 4.24 -5.59 -9.69
CA ASN A 136 4.43 -7.01 -9.97
C ASN A 136 3.40 -7.85 -9.18
N ASP A 137 3.25 -9.12 -9.56
CA ASP A 137 2.25 -10.00 -8.93
C ASP A 137 2.47 -10.23 -7.43
N ALA A 138 3.72 -10.18 -6.97
CA ALA A 138 4.06 -10.36 -5.56
C ALA A 138 3.65 -9.15 -4.70
N GLU A 139 3.73 -7.94 -5.25
CA GLU A 139 3.49 -6.67 -4.53
C GLU A 139 2.06 -6.15 -4.69
N ARG A 140 1.30 -6.71 -5.65
CA ARG A 140 -0.07 -6.26 -5.96
C ARG A 140 -0.99 -6.17 -4.75
N GLY A 141 -0.94 -7.17 -3.86
CA GLY A 141 -1.77 -7.18 -2.65
C GLY A 141 -1.39 -6.09 -1.63
N GLU A 142 -0.10 -5.75 -1.52
CA GLU A 142 0.37 -4.67 -0.66
C GLU A 142 -0.03 -3.30 -1.21
N VAL A 143 0.17 -3.10 -2.52
CA VAL A 143 -0.23 -1.87 -3.21
C VAL A 143 -1.73 -1.65 -3.12
N ALA A 144 -2.54 -2.68 -3.40
CA ALA A 144 -3.99 -2.61 -3.30
C ALA A 144 -4.45 -2.26 -1.88
N ARG A 145 -3.85 -2.86 -0.84
CA ARG A 145 -4.17 -2.53 0.56
C ARG A 145 -3.85 -1.09 0.90
N ALA A 146 -2.69 -0.57 0.51
CA ALA A 146 -2.34 0.83 0.75
C ALA A 146 -3.31 1.78 0.04
N LEU A 147 -3.62 1.52 -1.23
CA LEU A 147 -4.56 2.33 -2.02
C LEU A 147 -6.00 2.25 -1.47
N ALA A 148 -6.41 1.14 -0.85
CA ALA A 148 -7.70 1.01 -0.19
C ALA A 148 -7.90 2.03 0.95
N GLY A 149 -6.82 2.47 1.59
CA GLY A 149 -6.83 3.48 2.63
C GLY A 149 -6.83 4.93 2.11
N MET A 150 -6.77 5.15 0.79
CA MET A 150 -6.74 6.49 0.20
C MET A 150 -8.11 7.15 0.23
N ARG A 151 -8.16 8.44 0.60
CA ARG A 151 -9.41 9.20 0.75
C ARG A 151 -9.24 10.64 0.25
N PRO A 152 -10.11 11.11 -0.64
CA PRO A 152 -10.28 12.53 -0.87
C PRO A 152 -10.82 13.20 0.41
N CYS A 153 -10.27 14.35 0.76
CA CYS A 153 -10.72 15.18 1.86
C CYS A 153 -11.40 16.44 1.31
N ARG A 154 -12.45 16.90 2.00
CA ARG A 154 -13.12 18.14 1.65
C ARG A 154 -12.53 19.28 2.46
N ARG A 155 -12.36 20.43 1.82
CA ARG A 155 -12.01 21.67 2.50
C ARG A 155 -13.24 22.19 3.24
N VAL A 156 -13.10 22.44 4.55
CA VAL A 156 -14.20 22.98 5.38
C VAL A 156 -13.95 24.42 5.79
N SER A 157 -12.69 24.85 5.79
CA SER A 157 -12.27 26.24 5.96
C SER A 157 -10.99 26.49 5.13
N PRO A 158 -10.51 27.74 5.01
CA PRO A 158 -9.21 28.02 4.39
C PRO A 158 -8.03 27.26 5.03
N GLU A 159 -8.12 26.92 6.32
CA GLU A 159 -7.05 26.27 7.09
C GLU A 159 -7.30 24.76 7.28
N ASP A 160 -8.56 24.30 7.17
CA ASP A 160 -8.97 22.96 7.61
C ASP A 160 -9.48 22.05 6.48
N LEU A 161 -9.09 20.78 6.59
CA LEU A 161 -9.60 19.67 5.80
C LEU A 161 -10.37 18.69 6.70
N SER A 162 -11.49 18.21 6.20
CA SER A 162 -12.25 17.11 6.79
C SER A 162 -12.18 15.91 5.86
N CYS A 163 -11.69 14.78 6.36
CA CYS A 163 -11.66 13.53 5.60
C CYS A 163 -12.77 12.60 6.11
N PRO A 164 -13.40 11.81 5.23
CA PRO A 164 -14.36 10.81 5.66
C PRO A 164 -13.65 9.75 6.53
N LEU A 165 -14.38 9.19 7.50
CA LEU A 165 -13.85 8.12 8.36
C LEU A 165 -13.53 6.84 7.56
N GLN A 166 -14.37 6.55 6.56
CA GLN A 166 -14.24 5.38 5.69
C GLN A 166 -13.94 5.81 4.26
N SER A 167 -13.16 5.00 3.54
CA SER A 167 -12.89 5.26 2.12
C SER A 167 -13.99 4.67 1.25
N THR A 168 -14.62 5.51 0.43
CA THR A 168 -15.49 5.06 -0.67
C THR A 168 -14.68 4.80 -1.95
N LEU A 169 -13.62 5.58 -2.18
CA LEU A 169 -12.75 5.45 -3.35
C LEU A 169 -11.87 4.19 -3.32
N GLY A 170 -11.38 3.81 -2.13
CA GLY A 170 -10.45 2.71 -1.93
C GLY A 170 -10.97 1.37 -2.47
N PRO A 171 -12.17 0.92 -2.06
CA PRO A 171 -12.78 -0.30 -2.60
C PRO A 171 -12.92 -0.31 -4.13
N ASP A 172 -13.28 0.82 -4.73
CA ASP A 172 -13.41 0.94 -6.19
C ASP A 172 -12.06 0.82 -6.90
N ILE A 173 -11.01 1.42 -6.34
CA ILE A 173 -9.63 1.26 -6.83
C ILE A 173 -9.20 -0.21 -6.73
N VAL A 174 -9.42 -0.87 -5.59
CA VAL A 174 -9.04 -2.28 -5.40
C VAL A 174 -9.75 -3.16 -6.43
N LYS A 175 -11.07 -2.99 -6.59
CA LYS A 175 -11.86 -3.72 -7.59
C LYS A 175 -11.37 -3.45 -9.02
N TRP A 176 -10.92 -2.25 -9.32
CA TRP A 176 -10.32 -1.93 -10.61
C TRP A 176 -8.97 -2.64 -10.81
N LEU A 177 -8.12 -2.71 -9.78
CA LEU A 177 -6.82 -3.40 -9.83
C LEU A 177 -6.94 -4.91 -10.03
N GLU A 178 -8.03 -5.52 -9.57
CA GLU A 178 -8.33 -6.95 -9.76
C GLU A 178 -8.73 -7.28 -11.20
N LYS A 179 -9.22 -6.30 -11.97
CA LYS A 179 -9.47 -6.48 -13.40
C LYS A 179 -8.12 -6.63 -14.13
N PRO A 180 -8.03 -7.43 -15.19
CA PRO A 180 -6.86 -7.45 -16.05
C PRO A 180 -6.61 -6.08 -16.71
#